data_AF-A0A7L0WNA0-F1
#
_entry.id   AF-A0A7L0WNA0-F1
#
_cell.length_a   1.000
_cell.length_b   1.000
_cell.length_c   1.000
_cell.angle_alpha   90.00
_cell.angle_beta   90.00
_cell.angle_gamma   90.00
#
_symmetry.space_group_name_H-M   'P 1'
#
loop_
_entity.id
_entity.type
_entity.pdbx_description
1 polymer ?
#
loop_
_entity_poly.entity_id
_entity_poly.type
_entity_poly.pdbx_seq_one_letter_code
_entity_poly.pdbx_strand_id
1 'polypeptide(L)'
;SLSSRVWEAQTWTCEKWPTIRGRCQTGCWSPDGSRLLFAVLGEPVIYSLSFSEYRGEMQGQVGGSKTASIVADLSETTFETLYGEERIGGAVRSMAWDPTGERLAVIIRGDPSAAGSQTVVAVFRTRNSPVFELLPCGFLRGEQGAEPQLIAFHPCFQKGALLTVCWSTGTISHIPFFFTSAHAPCASPSHSPVVVAAGSSVREQPLFSEL
;
A
#
# COMPACT_ATOMS: atom_id res chain seq x y z
N SER A 1 8.66 -15.27 24.59
CA SER A 1 8.51 -13.88 24.11
C SER A 1 8.44 -13.92 22.59
N LEU A 2 7.31 -13.53 21.99
CA LEU A 2 7.23 -13.35 20.53
C LEU A 2 7.90 -12.01 20.21
N SER A 3 8.93 -12.03 19.38
CA SER A 3 9.71 -10.84 19.01
C SER A 3 9.68 -10.68 17.49
N SER A 4 9.23 -9.51 17.02
CA SER A 4 9.33 -9.12 15.61
C SER A 4 10.79 -8.82 15.25
N ARG A 5 11.18 -9.16 14.02
CA ARG A 5 12.54 -8.94 13.51
C ARG A 5 12.47 -8.28 12.15
N VAL A 6 13.34 -7.31 11.94
CA VAL A 6 13.62 -6.74 10.63
C VAL A 6 14.97 -7.29 10.17
N TRP A 7 15.05 -7.73 8.92
CA TRP A 7 16.23 -8.33 8.34
C TRP A 7 16.82 -7.41 7.28
N GLU A 8 18.12 -7.18 7.35
CA GLU A 8 18.87 -6.59 6.25
C GLU A 8 19.28 -7.73 5.30
N ALA A 9 18.84 -7.65 4.05
CA ALA A 9 18.89 -8.80 3.14
C ALA A 9 20.27 -9.03 2.50
N GLN A 10 21.22 -8.10 2.65
CA GLN A 10 22.57 -8.23 2.07
C GLN A 10 23.47 -9.10 2.94
N THR A 11 23.48 -8.84 4.24
CA THR A 11 24.28 -9.55 5.23
C THR A 11 23.48 -10.56 6.06
N TRP A 12 22.15 -10.60 5.87
CA TRP A 12 21.21 -11.40 6.65
C TRP A 12 21.30 -11.13 8.15
N THR A 13 21.70 -9.92 8.52
CA THR A 13 21.68 -9.47 9.91
C THR A 13 20.26 -9.07 10.29
N CYS A 14 19.90 -9.32 11.56
CA CYS A 14 18.59 -8.95 12.07
C CYS A 14 18.72 -8.12 13.35
N GLU A 15 17.87 -7.14 13.49
CA GLU A 15 17.63 -6.48 14.76
C GLU A 15 16.34 -7.04 15.35
N LYS A 16 16.39 -7.41 16.64
CA LYS A 16 15.18 -7.72 17.42
C LYS A 16 14.66 -6.42 17.98
N TRP A 17 13.41 -6.10 17.68
CA TRP A 17 12.84 -4.83 18.10
C TRP A 17 12.09 -5.04 19.42
N PRO A 18 12.60 -4.52 20.56
CA PRO A 18 12.12 -4.87 21.90
C PRO A 18 10.86 -4.12 22.33
N THR A 19 10.50 -3.04 21.63
CA THR A 19 9.49 -2.07 22.08
C THR A 19 8.04 -2.49 21.79
N ILE A 20 7.83 -3.48 20.92
CA ILE A 20 6.49 -3.91 20.52
C ILE A 20 6.16 -5.19 21.27
N ARG A 21 5.22 -5.12 22.21
CA ARG A 21 4.70 -6.31 22.90
C ARG A 21 3.65 -6.97 22.00
N GLY A 22 3.84 -8.24 21.68
CA GLY A 22 2.84 -9.03 20.95
C GLY A 22 3.34 -9.56 19.61
N ARG A 23 2.46 -10.28 18.90
CA ARG A 23 2.76 -10.89 17.60
C ARG A 23 2.45 -9.88 16.50
N CYS A 24 3.40 -9.62 15.60
CA CYS A 24 3.09 -8.90 14.37
C CYS A 24 2.05 -9.67 13.54
N GLN A 25 0.96 -9.01 13.17
CA GLN A 25 -0.14 -9.57 12.37
C GLN A 25 0.06 -9.30 10.88
N THR A 26 0.47 -8.08 10.53
CA THR A 26 0.70 -7.67 9.15
C THR A 26 1.65 -6.48 9.12
N GLY A 27 2.34 -6.29 7.99
CA GLY A 27 3.12 -5.10 7.73
C GLY A 27 3.33 -4.88 6.24
N CYS A 28 3.51 -3.62 5.84
CA CYS A 28 3.77 -3.22 4.47
C CYS A 28 4.76 -2.04 4.44
N TRP A 29 5.69 -2.10 3.50
CA TRP A 29 6.65 -1.03 3.27
C TRP A 29 5.99 0.09 2.46
N SER A 30 6.38 1.33 2.74
CA SER A 30 6.14 2.43 1.81
C SER A 30 6.89 2.15 0.50
N PRO A 31 6.37 2.61 -0.66
CA PRO A 31 7.01 2.32 -1.95
C PRO A 31 8.44 2.85 -2.09
N ASP A 32 8.79 3.90 -1.36
CA ASP A 32 10.13 4.48 -1.30
C ASP A 32 11.08 3.75 -0.32
N GLY A 33 10.59 2.73 0.39
CA GLY A 33 11.36 1.98 1.40
C GLY A 33 11.66 2.74 2.69
N SER A 34 11.24 4.01 2.81
CA SER A 34 11.58 4.87 3.94
C SER A 34 10.76 4.55 5.20
N ARG A 35 9.67 3.78 5.09
CA ARG A 35 8.77 3.48 6.20
C ARG A 35 8.24 2.06 6.15
N LEU A 36 8.11 1.44 7.31
CA LEU A 36 7.36 0.19 7.49
C LEU A 36 6.14 0.48 8.35
N LEU A 37 4.95 0.25 7.80
CA LEU A 37 3.73 0.18 8.61
C LEU A 37 3.52 -1.24 9.08
N PHE A 38 3.09 -1.43 10.32
CA PHE A 38 2.75 -2.73 10.84
C PHE A 38 1.63 -2.65 11.87
N ALA A 39 1.00 -3.78 12.14
CA ALA A 39 -0.01 -3.92 13.19
C ALA A 39 0.26 -5.16 14.04
N VAL A 40 -0.13 -5.09 15.31
CA VAL A 40 -0.02 -6.19 16.27
C VAL A 40 -1.34 -6.97 16.31
N LEU A 41 -1.24 -8.28 16.47
CA LEU A 41 -2.39 -9.18 16.53
C LEU A 41 -3.35 -8.77 17.65
N GLY A 42 -4.59 -8.48 17.26
CA GLY A 42 -5.68 -8.12 18.17
C GLY A 42 -5.75 -6.63 18.50
N GLU A 43 -4.79 -5.82 18.05
CA GLU A 43 -4.80 -4.38 18.33
C GLU A 43 -5.45 -3.59 17.18
N PRO A 44 -6.22 -2.53 17.49
CA PRO A 44 -6.82 -1.65 16.51
C PRO A 44 -5.88 -0.48 16.14
N VAL A 45 -4.57 -0.73 16.06
CA VAL A 45 -3.57 0.33 15.91
C VAL A 45 -2.63 0.03 14.74
N ILE A 46 -2.38 1.06 13.92
CA ILE A 46 -1.32 1.04 12.91
C ILE A 46 -0.11 1.77 13.48
N TYR A 47 1.01 1.07 13.48
CA TYR A 47 2.31 1.60 13.87
C TYR A 47 3.16 1.90 12.63
N SER A 48 4.08 2.86 12.77
CA SER A 48 5.06 3.21 11.75
C SER A 48 6.47 3.15 12.31
N LEU A 49 7.37 2.58 11.52
CA LEU A 49 8.82 2.67 11.68
C LEU A 49 9.35 3.52 10.54
N SER A 50 10.21 4.49 10.84
CA SER A 50 10.86 5.32 9.84
C SER A 50 12.30 4.89 9.68
N PHE A 51 12.73 4.67 8.45
CA PHE A 51 14.07 4.28 8.05
C PHE A 51 14.68 5.51 7.35
N SER A 52 15.36 6.36 8.13
CA SER A 52 16.14 7.46 7.56
C SER A 52 17.49 6.92 7.12
N GLU A 53 17.85 7.06 5.84
CA GLU A 53 19.23 6.89 5.40
C GLU A 53 20.09 7.99 6.05
N TYR A 54 20.73 7.69 7.17
CA TYR A 54 21.78 8.57 7.67
C TYR A 54 23.00 8.34 6.79
N ARG A 55 23.54 9.39 6.15
CA ARG A 55 24.75 9.37 5.30
C ARG A 55 26.04 8.88 6.01
N GLY A 56 25.94 8.34 7.23
CA GLY A 56 27.03 7.76 8.00
C GLY A 56 26.71 6.40 8.63
N GLU A 57 25.55 5.78 8.35
CA GLU A 57 25.31 4.39 8.76
C GLU A 57 26.19 3.47 7.92
N MET A 58 27.02 2.65 8.59
CA MET A 58 27.88 1.69 7.92
C MET A 58 27.03 0.68 7.14
N GLN A 59 27.40 0.39 5.88
CA GLN A 59 26.83 -0.73 5.13
C GLN A 59 26.81 -2.00 6.00
N GLY A 60 25.67 -2.66 6.13
CA GLY A 60 25.54 -3.90 6.90
C GLY A 60 24.69 -3.84 8.17
N GLN A 61 24.09 -2.70 8.54
CA GLN A 61 23.17 -2.61 9.68
C GLN A 61 21.73 -2.32 9.24
N VAL A 62 20.77 -2.86 10.00
CA VAL A 62 19.36 -2.47 9.93
C VAL A 62 19.28 -1.01 10.40
N GLY A 63 19.18 -0.07 9.46
CA GLY A 63 18.95 1.35 9.76
C GLY A 63 17.55 1.60 10.32
N GLY A 64 17.30 2.80 10.85
CA GLY A 64 15.95 3.28 11.19
C GLY A 64 15.66 3.56 12.68
N SER A 65 14.53 4.24 12.91
CA SER A 65 14.06 4.65 14.23
C SER A 65 13.79 3.43 15.10
N LYS A 66 14.48 3.31 16.23
CA LYS A 66 14.30 2.23 17.23
C LYS A 66 12.97 2.31 18.00
N THR A 67 12.15 3.31 17.70
CA THR A 67 10.84 3.52 18.32
C THR A 67 9.76 3.58 17.24
N ALA A 68 8.72 2.79 17.44
CA ALA A 68 7.51 2.83 16.62
C ALA A 68 6.61 3.99 17.07
N SER A 69 6.10 4.76 16.10
CA SER A 69 5.05 5.74 16.35
C SER A 69 3.68 5.17 15.97
N ILE A 70 2.64 5.59 16.69
CA ILE A 70 1.25 5.31 16.29
C ILE A 70 0.87 6.30 15.18
N VAL A 71 0.33 5.79 14.07
CA VAL A 71 -0.06 6.62 12.91
C VAL A 71 -1.55 6.51 12.58
N ALA A 72 -2.24 5.51 13.11
CA ALA A 72 -3.70 5.46 13.11
C ALA A 72 -4.22 4.66 14.30
N ASP A 73 -5.31 5.14 14.88
CA ASP A 73 -6.17 4.42 15.81
C ASP A 73 -7.47 4.07 15.08
N LEU A 74 -7.78 2.78 15.04
CA LEU A 74 -8.91 2.17 14.34
C LEU A 74 -9.89 1.55 15.34
N SER A 75 -9.91 2.04 16.57
CA SER A 75 -10.85 1.63 17.60
C SER A 75 -12.28 1.73 17.10
N GLU A 76 -13.12 0.81 17.56
CA GLU A 76 -14.51 0.71 17.13
C GLU A 76 -15.25 2.03 17.33
N THR A 77 -15.91 2.48 16.28
CA THR A 77 -16.79 3.64 16.26
C THR A 77 -18.17 3.22 15.78
N THR A 78 -19.19 3.71 16.47
CA THR A 78 -20.60 3.47 16.13
C THR A 78 -21.12 4.56 15.20
N PHE A 79 -21.89 4.16 14.19
CA PHE A 79 -22.57 5.02 13.23
C PHE A 79 -24.06 4.71 13.21
N GLU A 80 -24.89 5.72 13.42
CA GLU A 80 -26.33 5.61 13.25
C GLU A 80 -26.67 5.77 11.76
N THR A 81 -27.28 4.73 11.17
CA THR A 81 -27.71 4.76 9.77
C THR A 81 -29.22 4.57 9.65
N LEU A 82 -29.78 4.83 8.48
CA LEU A 82 -31.20 4.58 8.18
C LEU A 82 -31.59 3.09 8.33
N TYR A 83 -30.61 2.19 8.34
CA TYR A 83 -30.79 0.74 8.43
C TYR A 83 -30.46 0.19 9.82
N GLY A 84 -30.12 1.08 10.78
CA GLY A 84 -29.76 0.73 12.15
C GLY A 84 -28.34 1.15 12.53
N GLU A 85 -27.91 0.71 13.71
CA GLU A 85 -26.58 0.95 14.26
C GLU A 85 -25.54 0.08 13.53
N GLU A 86 -24.49 0.72 13.02
CA GLU A 86 -23.33 0.04 12.43
C GLU A 86 -22.08 0.33 13.25
N ARG A 87 -21.22 -0.69 13.43
CA ARG A 87 -19.99 -0.55 14.21
C ARG A 87 -18.80 -0.85 13.31
N ILE A 88 -17.90 0.12 13.17
CA ILE A 88 -16.73 0.02 12.31
C ILE A 88 -15.47 0.28 13.11
N GLY A 89 -14.51 -0.62 13.01
CA GLY A 89 -13.22 -0.55 13.68
C GLY A 89 -12.81 -1.93 14.17
N GLY A 90 -11.74 -1.99 14.94
CA GLY A 90 -11.21 -3.25 15.49
C GLY A 90 -9.86 -3.63 14.91
N ALA A 91 -9.54 -4.92 14.99
CA ALA A 91 -8.19 -5.41 14.77
C ALA A 91 -7.78 -5.32 13.29
N VAL A 92 -6.57 -4.84 13.04
CA VAL A 92 -6.01 -4.79 11.68
C VAL A 92 -5.64 -6.20 11.22
N ARG A 93 -6.21 -6.63 10.09
CA ARG A 93 -5.99 -7.98 9.52
C ARG A 93 -4.93 -7.98 8.43
N SER A 94 -4.98 -6.98 7.54
CA SER A 94 -4.10 -6.85 6.37
C SER A 94 -3.95 -5.38 5.97
N MET A 95 -2.82 -5.04 5.36
CA MET A 95 -2.56 -3.72 4.79
C MET A 95 -1.91 -3.85 3.43
N ALA A 96 -2.31 -2.99 2.49
CA ALA A 96 -1.69 -2.88 1.18
C ALA A 96 -1.51 -1.40 0.84
N TRP A 97 -0.29 -1.03 0.46
CA TRP A 97 0.01 0.29 -0.08
C TRP A 97 0.01 0.23 -1.59
N ASP A 98 -0.54 1.24 -2.25
CA ASP A 98 -0.44 1.35 -3.68
C ASP A 98 0.99 1.72 -4.13
N PRO A 99 1.39 1.39 -5.37
CA PRO A 99 2.75 1.63 -5.86
C PRO A 99 3.17 3.10 -5.89
N THR A 100 2.24 4.06 -6.00
CA THR A 100 2.59 5.49 -6.00
C THR A 100 2.77 6.04 -4.59
N GLY A 101 2.30 5.31 -3.58
CA GLY A 101 2.42 5.70 -2.18
C GLY A 101 1.38 6.72 -1.74
N GLU A 102 0.26 6.83 -2.44
CA GLU A 102 -0.81 7.81 -2.23
C GLU A 102 -2.11 7.21 -1.66
N ARG A 103 -2.24 5.88 -1.63
CA ARG A 103 -3.36 5.12 -1.09
C ARG A 103 -2.87 3.95 -0.24
N LEU A 104 -3.43 3.84 0.95
CA LEU A 104 -3.30 2.68 1.83
C LEU A 104 -4.69 2.06 2.02
N ALA A 105 -4.81 0.77 1.74
CA ALA A 105 -5.99 -0.02 2.03
C ALA A 105 -5.72 -0.93 3.23
N VAL A 106 -6.65 -0.98 4.17
CA VAL A 106 -6.52 -1.71 5.44
C VAL A 106 -7.76 -2.57 5.66
N ILE A 107 -7.60 -3.88 5.76
CA ILE A 107 -8.71 -4.73 6.23
C ILE A 107 -8.79 -4.61 7.75
N ILE A 108 -9.93 -4.14 8.23
CA ILE A 108 -10.25 -4.00 9.65
C ILE A 108 -11.30 -5.04 9.99
N ARG A 109 -11.05 -5.82 11.03
CA ARG A 109 -11.98 -6.85 11.51
C ARG A 109 -12.65 -6.37 12.79
N GLY A 110 -13.96 -6.18 12.72
CA GLY A 110 -14.83 -5.93 13.86
C GLY A 110 -14.90 -7.11 14.83
N ASP A 111 -15.44 -6.86 16.02
CA ASP A 111 -15.67 -7.90 17.03
C ASP A 111 -16.83 -8.81 16.58
N PRO A 112 -16.59 -10.12 16.32
CA PRO A 112 -17.64 -11.03 15.87
C PRO A 112 -18.74 -11.27 16.93
N SER A 113 -18.49 -10.91 18.19
CA SER A 113 -19.48 -11.01 19.27
C SER A 113 -20.36 -9.78 19.41
N ALA A 114 -19.95 -8.64 18.83
CA ALA A 114 -20.71 -7.41 18.86
C ALA A 114 -21.68 -7.34 17.68
N ALA A 115 -22.98 -7.25 17.98
CA ALA A 115 -24.00 -7.04 16.97
C ALA A 115 -23.74 -5.74 16.20
N GLY A 116 -23.86 -5.80 14.86
CA GLY A 116 -23.61 -4.66 13.98
C GLY A 116 -22.13 -4.40 13.67
N SER A 117 -21.19 -5.15 14.27
CA SER A 117 -19.77 -5.06 13.93
C SER A 117 -19.49 -5.74 12.59
N GLN A 118 -18.66 -5.10 11.77
CA GLN A 118 -18.41 -5.52 10.39
C GLN A 118 -16.92 -5.58 10.07
N THR A 119 -16.53 -6.55 9.24
CA THR A 119 -15.22 -6.56 8.60
C THR A 119 -15.27 -5.69 7.34
N VAL A 120 -14.43 -4.66 7.25
CA VAL A 120 -14.43 -3.69 6.13
C VAL A 120 -13.01 -3.40 5.64
N VAL A 121 -12.90 -2.78 4.46
CA VAL A 121 -11.63 -2.19 4.01
C VAL A 121 -11.66 -0.68 4.27
N ALA A 122 -10.87 -0.19 5.20
CA ALA A 122 -10.64 1.25 5.34
C ALA A 122 -9.62 1.72 4.29
N VAL A 123 -9.90 2.87 3.67
CA VAL A 123 -9.03 3.48 2.66
C VAL A 123 -8.53 4.80 3.20
N PHE A 124 -7.21 4.96 3.17
CA PHE A 124 -6.53 6.20 3.55
C PHE A 124 -5.82 6.78 2.34
N ARG A 125 -5.80 8.11 2.28
CA ARG A 125 -4.83 8.83 1.49
C ARG A 125 -3.59 9.05 2.35
N THR A 126 -2.44 8.74 1.79
CA THR A 126 -1.15 8.90 2.47
C THR A 126 -0.50 10.21 2.03
N ARG A 127 0.12 10.88 2.99
CA ARG A 127 1.00 12.02 2.74
C ARG A 127 2.34 11.72 3.38
N ASN A 128 3.40 11.66 2.60
CA ASN A 128 4.73 11.25 3.09
C ASN A 128 5.61 12.42 3.52
N SER A 129 5.30 13.66 3.10
CA SER A 129 6.11 14.85 3.35
C SER A 129 5.24 16.11 3.60
N PRO A 130 5.65 17.00 4.54
CA PRO A 130 6.84 16.93 5.40
C PRO A 130 6.64 16.05 6.64
N VAL A 131 5.39 15.73 7.00
CA VAL A 131 5.02 14.81 8.08
C VAL A 131 4.20 13.68 7.49
N PHE A 132 4.43 12.47 7.97
CA PHE A 132 3.66 11.30 7.54
C PHE A 132 2.25 11.33 8.14
N GLU A 133 1.23 11.29 7.29
CA GLU A 133 -0.17 11.36 7.70
C GLU A 133 -1.01 10.33 6.93
N LEU A 134 -1.95 9.71 7.65
CA LEU A 134 -3.01 8.88 7.10
C LEU A 134 -4.33 9.66 7.18
N LEU A 135 -4.85 10.06 6.02
CA LEU A 135 -6.09 10.82 5.91
C LEU A 135 -7.23 9.85 5.54
N PRO A 136 -8.24 9.65 6.41
CA PRO A 136 -9.37 8.76 6.09
C PRO A 136 -10.08 9.23 4.82
N CYS A 137 -10.29 8.32 3.87
CA CYS A 137 -11.06 8.58 2.66
C CYS A 137 -12.45 7.93 2.70
N GLY A 138 -12.57 6.78 3.37
CA GLY A 138 -13.83 6.06 3.51
C GLY A 138 -13.61 4.55 3.71
N PHE A 139 -14.71 3.81 3.63
CA PHE A 139 -14.73 2.35 3.77
C PHE A 139 -15.27 1.69 2.50
N LEU A 140 -14.70 0.56 2.12
CA LEU A 140 -15.23 -0.33 1.10
C LEU A 140 -15.88 -1.54 1.77
N ARG A 141 -17.06 -1.90 1.27
CA ARG A 141 -17.84 -3.05 1.69
C ARG A 141 -18.20 -3.87 0.47
N GLY A 142 -18.31 -5.18 0.67
CA GLY A 142 -18.79 -6.09 -0.36
C GLY A 142 -20.31 -6.09 -0.41
N GLU A 143 -20.85 -7.05 -1.14
CA GLU A 143 -22.27 -7.41 -1.06
C GLU A 143 -22.65 -7.86 0.36
N GLN A 144 -23.95 -7.98 0.64
CA GLN A 144 -24.41 -8.35 1.97
C GLN A 144 -23.81 -9.70 2.41
N GLY A 145 -23.14 -9.71 3.56
CA GLY A 145 -22.46 -10.89 4.10
C GLY A 145 -21.09 -11.20 3.49
N ALA A 146 -20.63 -10.44 2.48
CA ALA A 146 -19.32 -10.58 1.88
C ALA A 146 -18.26 -9.81 2.69
N GLU A 147 -17.36 -10.53 3.34
CA GLU A 147 -16.26 -9.95 4.11
C GLU A 147 -14.97 -9.96 3.30
N PRO A 148 -14.19 -8.87 3.31
CA PRO A 148 -12.90 -8.83 2.62
C PRO A 148 -11.89 -9.78 3.28
N GLN A 149 -11.25 -10.63 2.49
CA GLN A 149 -10.25 -11.61 2.95
C GLN A 149 -8.83 -11.22 2.57
N LEU A 150 -8.64 -10.73 1.33
CA LEU A 150 -7.35 -10.34 0.77
C LEU A 150 -7.48 -9.04 0.00
N ILE A 151 -6.41 -8.25 0.01
CA ILE A 151 -6.31 -6.99 -0.74
C ILE A 151 -4.94 -6.87 -1.39
N ALA A 152 -4.90 -6.32 -2.60
CA ALA A 152 -3.66 -5.98 -3.30
C ALA A 152 -3.90 -4.86 -4.32
N PHE A 153 -2.99 -3.91 -4.42
CA PHE A 153 -3.01 -2.93 -5.50
C PHE A 153 -2.37 -3.47 -6.76
N HIS A 154 -2.95 -3.17 -7.92
CA HIS A 154 -2.35 -3.47 -9.21
C HIS A 154 -1.06 -2.65 -9.38
N PRO A 155 0.06 -3.25 -9.83
CA PRO A 155 1.37 -2.59 -9.85
C PRO A 155 1.45 -1.43 -10.86
N CYS A 156 0.69 -1.50 -11.95
CA CYS A 156 0.79 -0.57 -13.07
C CYS A 156 -0.61 -0.07 -13.51
N PHE A 157 -1.26 0.79 -12.73
CA PHE A 157 -2.51 1.44 -13.12
C PHE A 157 -2.29 2.93 -13.38
N GLN A 158 -2.40 3.38 -14.63
CA GLN A 158 -1.96 4.72 -15.03
C GLN A 158 -2.91 5.85 -14.61
N LYS A 159 -4.14 5.54 -14.23
CA LYS A 159 -5.18 6.54 -13.91
C LYS A 159 -5.34 6.80 -12.40
N GLY A 160 -4.36 6.38 -11.59
CA GLY A 160 -4.38 6.48 -10.13
C GLY A 160 -3.96 5.14 -9.51
N ALA A 161 -4.80 4.56 -8.63
CA ALA A 161 -4.57 3.25 -8.04
C ALA A 161 -5.76 2.30 -8.32
N LEU A 162 -5.49 1.01 -8.48
CA LEU A 162 -6.54 -0.01 -8.68
C LEU A 162 -6.41 -1.09 -7.60
N LEU A 163 -7.35 -1.14 -6.67
CA LEU A 163 -7.37 -2.12 -5.60
C LEU A 163 -8.13 -3.37 -6.03
N THR A 164 -7.53 -4.53 -5.82
CA THR A 164 -8.20 -5.82 -5.91
C THR A 164 -8.59 -6.27 -4.51
N VAL A 165 -9.84 -6.72 -4.34
CA VAL A 165 -10.36 -7.29 -3.09
C VAL A 165 -10.91 -8.68 -3.38
N CYS A 166 -10.46 -9.68 -2.62
CA CYS A 166 -11.06 -11.01 -2.62
C CYS A 166 -12.02 -11.12 -1.44
N TRP A 167 -13.27 -11.48 -1.71
CA TRP A 167 -14.33 -11.57 -0.70
C TRP A 167 -14.52 -13.00 -0.19
N SER A 168 -15.11 -13.16 1.00
CA SER A 168 -15.42 -14.46 1.61
C SER A 168 -16.38 -15.32 0.78
N THR A 169 -17.18 -14.69 -0.08
CA THR A 169 -18.08 -15.34 -1.04
C THR A 169 -17.36 -15.94 -2.24
N GLY A 170 -16.05 -15.73 -2.37
CA GLY A 170 -15.24 -16.17 -3.51
C GLY A 170 -15.26 -15.20 -4.69
N THR A 171 -15.99 -14.10 -4.61
CA THR A 171 -15.98 -13.05 -5.64
C THR A 171 -14.70 -12.20 -5.53
N ILE A 172 -14.30 -11.62 -6.65
CA ILE A 172 -13.17 -10.69 -6.73
C ILE A 172 -13.69 -9.38 -7.32
N SER A 173 -13.36 -8.27 -6.67
CA SER A 173 -13.70 -6.92 -7.17
C SER A 173 -12.44 -6.11 -7.41
N HIS A 174 -12.48 -5.29 -8.45
CA HIS A 174 -11.44 -4.31 -8.76
C HIS A 174 -12.03 -2.91 -8.59
N ILE A 175 -11.50 -2.15 -7.63
CA ILE A 175 -11.98 -0.83 -7.23
C ILE A 175 -10.97 0.23 -7.67
N PRO A 176 -11.28 1.06 -8.69
CA PRO A 176 -10.38 2.11 -9.12
C PRO A 176 -10.50 3.34 -8.21
N PHE A 177 -9.35 3.91 -7.86
CA PHE A 177 -9.21 5.24 -7.27
C PHE A 177 -8.57 6.16 -8.30
N PHE A 178 -9.36 7.05 -8.86
CA PHE A 178 -8.89 7.99 -9.87
C PHE A 178 -8.24 9.22 -9.24
N PHE A 179 -6.99 9.49 -9.61
CA PHE A 179 -6.26 10.70 -9.25
C PHE A 179 -5.01 10.82 -10.13
N THR A 180 -4.49 12.04 -10.25
CA THR A 180 -3.19 12.30 -10.86
C THR A 180 -2.11 12.15 -9.80
N SER A 181 -1.17 11.21 -10.00
CA SER A 181 -0.09 11.01 -9.06
C SER A 181 0.88 12.19 -9.08
N ALA A 182 1.23 12.70 -7.89
CA ALA A 182 2.27 13.72 -7.76
C ALA A 182 3.69 13.15 -7.97
N HIS A 183 3.85 11.82 -8.00
CA HIS A 183 5.16 11.14 -8.00
C HIS A 183 5.37 10.25 -9.22
N ALA A 184 4.51 10.34 -10.25
CA ALA A 184 4.77 9.66 -11.50
C ALA A 184 6.11 10.17 -12.08
N PRO A 185 7.16 9.32 -12.22
CA PRO A 185 8.16 9.61 -13.22
C PRO A 185 7.38 9.65 -14.53
N CYS A 186 7.52 10.75 -15.28
CA CYS A 186 7.13 10.77 -16.68
C CYS A 186 7.66 9.46 -17.30
N ALA A 187 6.77 8.59 -17.76
CA ALA A 187 7.19 7.48 -18.58
C ALA A 187 7.91 8.11 -19.78
N SER A 188 9.24 8.05 -19.80
CA SER A 188 10.03 8.51 -20.94
C SER A 188 9.38 7.90 -22.18
N PRO A 189 9.08 8.70 -23.22
CA PRO A 189 8.57 8.12 -24.45
C PRO A 189 9.62 7.11 -24.91
N SER A 190 9.18 5.87 -25.09
CA SER A 190 9.99 4.75 -25.54
C SER A 190 10.80 5.22 -26.74
N HIS A 191 12.11 5.42 -26.56
CA HIS A 191 13.00 5.54 -27.69
C HIS A 191 12.92 4.20 -28.42
N SER A 192 12.20 4.18 -29.53
CA SER A 192 12.29 3.07 -30.49
C SER A 192 13.78 2.91 -30.83
N PRO A 193 14.34 1.69 -30.82
CA PRO A 193 15.70 1.51 -31.28
C PRO A 193 15.75 1.91 -32.75
N VAL A 194 16.52 2.96 -33.05
CA VAL A 194 16.86 3.31 -34.42
C VAL A 194 17.65 2.13 -34.97
N VAL A 195 17.03 1.38 -35.88
CA VAL A 195 17.72 0.36 -36.67
C VAL A 195 18.75 1.12 -37.51
N VAL A 196 20.03 0.97 -37.17
CA VAL A 196 21.13 1.44 -38.01
C VAL A 196 21.14 0.53 -39.25
N ALA A 197 20.43 0.95 -40.29
CA ALA A 197 20.56 0.35 -41.60
C ALA A 197 21.92 0.75 -42.18
N ALA A 198 22.79 -0.24 -42.37
CA ALA A 198 24.05 -0.08 -43.08
C ALA A 198 23.75 0.47 -44.49
N GLY A 199 24.23 1.68 -44.77
CA GLY A 199 24.12 2.29 -46.08
C GLY A 199 25.01 1.57 -47.08
N SER A 200 24.41 0.88 -48.05
CA SER A 200 25.01 0.68 -49.37
C SER A 200 24.19 1.49 -50.38
N SER A 201 24.91 2.40 -51.05
CA SER A 201 24.39 3.33 -52.04
C SER A 201 23.89 2.57 -53.27
N VAL A 202 22.62 2.76 -53.65
CA VAL A 202 22.22 2.71 -55.05
C VAL A 202 21.30 3.89 -55.33
N ARG A 203 21.68 4.61 -56.37
CA ARG A 203 21.18 5.89 -56.84
C ARG A 203 20.10 5.59 -57.88
N GLU A 204 18.85 5.91 -57.62
CA GLU A 204 17.86 6.08 -58.69
C GLU A 204 17.05 7.36 -58.47
N GLN A 205 17.11 8.22 -59.49
CA GLN A 205 16.37 9.47 -59.63
C GLN A 205 15.02 9.21 -60.31
N PRO A 206 14.06 10.16 -60.22
CA PRO A 206 12.63 9.88 -60.26
C PRO A 206 12.04 10.00 -61.68
N LEU A 207 10.90 9.33 -61.89
CA LEU A 207 10.00 9.59 -63.01
C LEU A 207 8.67 10.13 -62.48
N PHE A 208 8.36 11.36 -62.91
CA PHE A 208 7.08 12.09 -62.93
C PHE A 208 5.87 11.18 -63.32
N SER A 209 4.59 11.50 -63.13
CA SER A 209 3.86 12.74 -62.84
C SER A 209 2.46 12.38 -62.33
N GLU A 210 1.76 13.38 -61.80
CA GLU A 210 0.32 13.45 -61.49
C GLU A 210 -0.62 12.75 -62.49
N LEU A 211 -1.66 12.12 -61.93
CA LEU A 211 -3.07 12.52 -62.09
C LEU A 211 -3.87 12.07 -60.84
#